data_AF-A0A0Q0VGJ7-F1
#
_entry.id   AF-A0A0Q0VGJ7-F1
#
_cell.length_a   1.000
_cell.length_b   1.000
_cell.length_c   1.000
_cell.angle_alpha   90.00
_cell.angle_beta   90.00
_cell.angle_gamma   90.00
#
_symmetry.space_group_name_H-M   'P 1'
#
loop_
_entity.id
_entity.type
_entity.pdbx_description
1 polymer ?
#
loop_
_entity_poly.entity_id
_entity_poly.type
_entity_poly.pdbx_seq_one_letter_code
_entity_poly.pdbx_strand_id
1 'polypeptide(L)'
;MKKLLLSFAIVVGLGLAANAQTEGPVHKISIGPDFIYPFGLAADSYNIGYGGSVMGEYNIAKKLNLTASVGFTMLSYKKEVKALFTDLKNDVYYPIKLGAKYYFGPVYAGADAGIGLSLKDNRNSSFAFSGTVGKTFSVSPKSSVDVGIRYEGWSMYREQEGVTLIDNYSFAGIRLAYAFGL
;
A
#
# COMPACT_ATOMS: atom_id res chain seq x y z
N MET A 1 -16.46 -25.76 -7.81
CA MET A 1 -16.33 -24.29 -8.00
C MET A 1 -17.54 -23.49 -7.50
N LYS A 2 -18.79 -23.91 -7.73
CA LYS A 2 -19.99 -23.16 -7.28
C LYS A 2 -20.15 -23.05 -5.75
N LYS A 3 -19.71 -24.07 -4.99
CA LYS A 3 -19.81 -24.09 -3.52
C LYS A 3 -18.82 -23.14 -2.82
N LEU A 4 -17.63 -22.93 -3.41
CA LEU A 4 -16.63 -21.97 -2.90
C LEU A 4 -17.06 -20.51 -3.10
N LEU A 5 -17.75 -20.21 -4.20
CA LEU A 5 -18.32 -18.87 -4.44
C LEU A 5 -19.42 -18.52 -3.44
N LEU A 6 -20.25 -19.51 -3.05
CA LEU A 6 -21.27 -19.31 -2.01
C LEU A 6 -20.65 -19.09 -0.63
N SER A 7 -19.59 -19.82 -0.28
CA SER A 7 -18.87 -19.63 0.99
C SER A 7 -18.24 -18.25 1.09
N PHE A 8 -17.69 -17.73 -0.02
CA PHE A 8 -17.15 -16.37 -0.07
C PHE A 8 -18.27 -15.31 0.03
N ALA A 9 -19.41 -15.54 -0.60
CA ALA A 9 -20.57 -14.65 -0.52
C ALA A 9 -21.18 -14.57 0.90
N ILE A 10 -21.15 -15.66 1.66
CA ILE A 10 -21.66 -15.69 3.06
C ILE A 10 -20.74 -14.92 4.01
N VAL A 11 -19.42 -14.99 3.84
CA VAL A 11 -18.46 -14.20 4.63
C VAL A 11 -18.57 -12.71 4.29
N VAL A 12 -18.88 -12.36 3.04
CA VAL A 12 -19.11 -10.96 2.61
C VAL A 12 -20.48 -10.43 3.08
N GLY A 13 -21.50 -11.29 3.17
CA GLY A 13 -22.87 -10.90 3.51
C GLY A 13 -23.13 -10.63 5.00
N LEU A 14 -22.37 -11.24 5.91
CA LEU A 14 -22.58 -11.07 7.36
C LEU A 14 -22.08 -9.72 7.94
N GLY A 15 -21.38 -8.92 7.14
CA GLY A 15 -20.87 -7.60 7.56
C GLY A 15 -21.82 -6.41 7.30
N LEU A 16 -23.07 -6.64 6.88
CA LEU A 16 -23.95 -5.58 6.36
C LEU A 16 -24.87 -4.90 7.40
N ALA A 17 -24.79 -5.25 8.68
CA ALA A 17 -25.72 -4.75 9.71
C ALA A 17 -25.09 -4.09 10.95
N ALA A 18 -23.76 -3.90 10.97
CA ALA A 18 -23.11 -3.20 12.07
C ALA A 18 -23.07 -1.69 11.77
N ASN A 19 -23.94 -0.90 12.41
CA ASN A 19 -23.78 0.56 12.49
C ASN A 19 -22.61 0.88 13.42
N ALA A 20 -21.39 0.68 12.93
CA ALA A 20 -20.20 0.96 13.69
C ALA A 20 -19.67 2.35 13.35
N GLN A 21 -19.53 3.18 14.38
CA GLN A 21 -19.10 4.58 14.27
C GLN A 21 -17.67 4.73 13.72
N THR A 22 -16.91 3.64 13.57
CA THR A 22 -15.57 3.61 12.96
C THR A 22 -15.53 3.18 11.50
N GLU A 23 -16.68 2.88 10.91
CA GLU A 23 -16.77 2.58 9.48
C GLU A 23 -16.88 3.87 8.68
N GLY A 24 -15.96 4.04 7.73
CA GLY A 24 -15.99 5.18 6.81
C GLY A 24 -15.07 6.34 7.22
N PRO A 25 -15.50 7.59 6.96
CA PRO A 25 -14.66 8.78 7.01
C PRO A 25 -14.55 9.32 8.44
N VAL A 26 -13.72 8.65 9.26
CA VAL A 26 -13.42 9.05 10.65
C VAL A 26 -11.94 9.28 10.86
N HIS A 27 -11.58 9.96 11.95
CA HIS A 27 -10.19 10.03 12.40
C HIS A 27 -9.72 8.65 12.86
N LYS A 28 -8.63 8.15 12.28
CA LYS A 28 -8.09 6.85 12.64
C LYS A 28 -6.60 6.73 12.35
N ILE A 29 -5.92 5.88 13.10
CA ILE A 29 -4.56 5.44 12.80
C ILE A 29 -4.63 3.95 12.49
N SER A 30 -4.04 3.55 11.38
CA SER A 30 -4.00 2.14 10.96
C SER A 30 -2.57 1.65 10.80
N ILE A 31 -2.32 0.41 11.22
CA ILE A 31 -1.04 -0.28 11.05
C ILE A 31 -1.29 -1.64 10.43
N GLY A 32 -0.45 -2.04 9.48
CA GLY A 32 -0.63 -3.34 8.85
C GLY A 32 0.46 -3.75 7.88
N PRO A 33 0.54 -5.04 7.54
CA PRO A 33 1.38 -5.53 6.47
C PRO A 33 0.94 -5.01 5.09
N ASP A 34 1.94 -4.84 4.24
CA ASP A 34 1.82 -4.51 2.82
C ASP A 34 2.52 -5.57 1.97
N PHE A 35 1.88 -5.96 0.88
CA PHE A 35 2.46 -6.82 -0.15
C PHE A 35 2.33 -6.11 -1.49
N ILE A 36 3.39 -6.14 -2.29
CA ILE A 36 3.39 -5.56 -3.63
C ILE A 36 3.97 -6.55 -4.63
N TYR A 37 3.32 -6.63 -5.79
CA TYR A 37 3.72 -7.47 -6.89
C TYR A 37 4.25 -6.59 -8.04
N PRO A 38 5.54 -6.72 -8.41
CA PRO A 38 6.15 -5.95 -9.50
C PRO A 38 5.56 -6.30 -10.87
N PHE A 39 5.37 -5.30 -11.72
CA PHE A 39 5.08 -5.47 -13.15
C PHE A 39 5.69 -4.33 -13.97
N GLY A 40 5.66 -4.46 -15.30
CA GLY A 40 6.44 -3.57 -16.18
C GLY A 40 7.93 -3.69 -15.89
N LEU A 41 8.67 -2.58 -15.97
CA LEU A 41 10.13 -2.56 -15.73
C LEU A 41 10.53 -3.10 -14.34
N ALA A 42 9.66 -2.97 -13.34
CA ALA A 42 9.94 -3.49 -12.00
C ALA A 42 10.04 -5.04 -11.99
N ALA A 43 9.27 -5.72 -12.85
CA ALA A 43 9.29 -7.17 -12.94
C ALA A 43 10.57 -7.71 -13.59
N ASP A 44 11.37 -6.90 -14.28
CA ASP A 44 12.63 -7.38 -14.86
C ASP A 44 13.65 -7.74 -13.77
N SER A 45 13.61 -7.02 -12.65
CA SER A 45 14.55 -7.20 -11.54
C SER A 45 13.93 -7.88 -10.31
N TYR A 46 12.68 -7.56 -9.97
CA TYR A 46 12.06 -7.97 -8.71
C TYR A 46 10.99 -9.03 -8.90
N ASN A 47 10.87 -9.90 -7.89
CA ASN A 47 9.89 -10.98 -7.84
C ASN A 47 8.66 -10.58 -7.00
N ILE A 48 8.89 -10.05 -5.80
CA ILE A 48 7.85 -9.66 -4.86
C ILE A 48 8.39 -8.60 -3.90
N GLY A 49 7.51 -7.71 -3.43
CA GLY A 49 7.79 -6.81 -2.33
C GLY A 49 6.87 -7.06 -1.13
N TYR A 50 7.39 -6.84 0.06
CA TYR A 50 6.62 -6.97 1.30
C TYR A 50 7.15 -6.05 2.39
N GLY A 51 6.29 -5.73 3.35
CA GLY A 51 6.66 -4.94 4.51
C GLY A 51 5.44 -4.52 5.30
N GLY A 52 5.39 -3.27 5.74
CA GLY A 52 4.26 -2.75 6.49
C GLY A 52 4.24 -1.23 6.57
N SER A 53 3.09 -0.68 6.91
CA SER A 53 2.87 0.75 6.96
C SER A 53 1.96 1.18 8.10
N VAL A 54 2.22 2.38 8.58
CA VAL A 54 1.33 3.15 9.43
C VAL A 54 0.69 4.25 8.59
N MET A 55 -0.61 4.44 8.73
CA MET A 55 -1.37 5.50 8.06
C MET A 55 -2.31 6.17 9.04
N GLY A 56 -2.14 7.48 9.21
CA GLY A 56 -3.12 8.34 9.85
C GLY A 56 -4.13 8.86 8.83
N GLU A 57 -5.40 8.88 9.22
CA GLU A 57 -6.49 9.49 8.47
C GLU A 57 -7.12 10.60 9.30
N TYR A 58 -7.25 11.79 8.72
CA TYR A 58 -7.89 12.94 9.33
C TYR A 58 -9.15 13.31 8.55
N ASN A 59 -10.32 13.19 9.18
CA ASN A 59 -11.58 13.53 8.55
C ASN A 59 -11.70 15.05 8.34
N ILE A 60 -11.94 15.45 7.09
CA ILE A 60 -12.11 16.87 6.72
C ILE A 60 -13.49 17.17 6.14
N ALA A 61 -14.22 16.16 5.70
CA ALA A 61 -15.59 16.30 5.24
C ALA A 61 -16.36 14.99 5.41
N LYS A 62 -17.69 15.04 5.26
CA LYS A 62 -18.62 13.91 5.46
C LYS A 62 -18.23 12.59 4.76
N LYS A 63 -17.40 12.64 3.72
CA LYS A 63 -16.96 11.48 2.93
C LYS A 63 -15.46 11.50 2.60
N LEU A 64 -14.69 12.41 3.18
CA LEU A 64 -13.30 12.65 2.77
C LEU A 64 -12.37 12.71 3.97
N ASN A 65 -11.35 11.85 3.92
CA ASN A 65 -10.24 11.85 4.87
C ASN A 65 -8.96 12.26 4.15
N LEU A 66 -8.17 13.15 4.74
CA LEU A 66 -6.75 13.31 4.37
C LEU A 66 -5.96 12.16 4.96
N THR A 67 -4.96 11.69 4.23
CA THR A 67 -4.09 10.58 4.63
C THR A 67 -2.65 11.06 4.76
N ALA A 68 -1.97 10.53 5.77
CA ALA A 68 -0.53 10.61 5.91
C ALA A 68 -0.01 9.23 6.28
N SER A 69 1.00 8.73 5.56
CA SER A 69 1.51 7.39 5.74
C SER A 69 3.03 7.32 5.65
N VAL A 70 3.57 6.40 6.43
CA VAL A 70 4.98 6.01 6.44
C VAL A 70 5.03 4.50 6.44
N GLY A 71 5.89 3.92 5.62
CA GLY A 71 6.05 2.48 5.52
C GLY A 71 7.48 2.02 5.44
N PHE A 72 7.61 0.71 5.41
CA PHE A 72 8.81 -0.06 5.13
C PHE A 72 8.44 -1.08 4.07
N THR A 73 9.21 -1.13 2.98
CA THR A 73 8.98 -2.05 1.87
C THR A 73 10.31 -2.68 1.47
N MET A 74 10.40 -4.01 1.52
CA MET A 74 11.51 -4.76 1.00
C MET A 74 11.16 -5.38 -0.35
N LEU A 75 11.94 -5.08 -1.39
CA LEU A 75 11.84 -5.67 -2.72
C LEU A 75 12.83 -6.83 -2.86
N SER A 76 12.30 -8.02 -3.13
CA SER A 76 13.10 -9.22 -3.35
C SER A 76 13.44 -9.38 -4.82
N TYR A 77 14.73 -9.50 -5.13
CA TYR A 77 15.20 -9.82 -6.48
C TYR A 77 14.73 -11.19 -6.95
N LYS A 78 14.51 -11.32 -8.25
CA LYS A 78 14.32 -12.59 -8.95
C LYS A 78 15.51 -13.53 -8.77
N LYS A 79 15.26 -14.85 -8.80
CA LYS A 79 16.30 -15.86 -8.56
C LYS A 79 17.37 -15.80 -9.65
N GLU A 80 16.96 -15.57 -10.89
CA GLU A 80 17.80 -15.45 -12.07
C GLU A 80 18.75 -14.26 -11.92
N VAL A 81 18.24 -13.12 -11.42
CA VAL A 81 19.06 -11.93 -11.14
C VAL A 81 20.04 -12.20 -9.99
N LYS A 82 19.59 -12.85 -8.91
CA LYS A 82 20.47 -13.23 -7.79
C LYS A 82 21.57 -14.20 -8.22
N ALA A 83 21.35 -15.03 -9.23
CA ALA A 83 22.38 -15.96 -9.73
C ALA A 83 23.51 -15.26 -10.49
N LEU A 84 23.28 -14.03 -11.00
CA LEU A 84 24.28 -13.24 -11.72
C LEU A 84 25.24 -12.48 -10.78
N PHE A 85 24.90 -12.37 -9.49
CA PHE A 85 25.64 -11.55 -8.53
C PHE A 85 25.80 -12.28 -7.20
N THR A 86 27.04 -12.48 -6.75
CA THR A 86 27.33 -12.98 -5.41
C THR A 86 26.83 -11.97 -4.36
N ASP A 87 26.05 -12.44 -3.38
CA ASP A 87 25.56 -11.66 -2.23
C ASP A 87 24.61 -10.47 -2.53
N LEU A 88 23.82 -10.56 -3.62
CA LEU A 88 22.80 -9.55 -3.91
C LEU A 88 21.70 -9.48 -2.84
N LYS A 89 21.80 -8.48 -1.96
CA LYS A 89 20.80 -8.19 -0.91
C LYS A 89 19.56 -7.51 -1.50
N ASN A 90 18.39 -7.86 -0.96
CA ASN A 90 17.12 -7.21 -1.27
C ASN A 90 17.21 -5.69 -1.06
N ASP A 91 16.39 -4.93 -1.79
CA ASP A 91 16.32 -3.48 -1.63
C ASP A 91 15.24 -3.10 -0.63
N VAL A 92 15.53 -2.06 0.15
CA VAL A 92 14.66 -1.59 1.21
C VAL A 92 14.33 -0.13 0.95
N TYR A 93 13.03 0.17 1.00
CA TYR A 93 12.47 1.48 0.78
C TYR A 93 11.58 1.91 1.93
N TYR A 94 11.62 3.20 2.25
CA TYR A 94 10.79 3.84 3.25
C TYR A 94 9.87 4.84 2.55
N PRO A 95 8.68 4.41 2.08
CA PRO A 95 7.72 5.30 1.47
C PRO A 95 7.09 6.22 2.51
N ILE A 96 7.10 7.53 2.23
CA ILE A 96 6.40 8.57 2.99
C ILE A 96 5.43 9.24 2.01
N LYS A 97 4.13 9.14 2.27
CA LYS A 97 3.08 9.59 1.33
C LYS A 97 2.00 10.39 2.03
N LEU A 98 1.47 11.39 1.34
CA LEU A 98 0.29 12.17 1.70
C LEU A 98 -0.80 11.97 0.63
N GLY A 99 -2.06 12.09 1.02
CA GLY A 99 -3.15 11.85 0.08
C GLY A 99 -4.53 12.08 0.66
N ALA A 100 -5.49 11.40 0.06
CA ALA A 100 -6.86 11.38 0.55
C ALA A 100 -7.58 10.07 0.23
N LYS A 101 -8.58 9.74 1.06
CA LYS A 101 -9.56 8.67 0.83
C LYS A 101 -10.97 9.26 0.78
N TYR A 102 -11.69 8.97 -0.30
CA TYR A 102 -13.11 9.27 -0.44
C TYR A 102 -13.94 8.01 -0.17
N TYR A 103 -14.90 8.11 0.75
CA TYR A 103 -15.70 7.00 1.25
C TYR A 103 -17.10 6.97 0.64
N PHE A 104 -17.46 5.78 0.14
CA PHE A 104 -18.79 5.38 -0.31
C PHE A 104 -19.40 4.41 0.72
N GLY A 105 -19.56 4.89 1.96
CA GLY A 105 -19.86 4.03 3.11
C GLY A 105 -18.59 3.32 3.60
N PRO A 106 -18.60 1.98 3.78
CA PRO A 106 -17.42 1.25 4.23
C PRO A 106 -16.37 1.05 3.12
N VAL A 107 -16.74 1.25 1.85
CA VAL A 107 -15.84 1.16 0.69
C VAL A 107 -15.23 2.53 0.42
N TYR A 108 -13.98 2.59 -0.02
CA TYR A 108 -13.32 3.84 -0.39
C TYR A 108 -12.50 3.73 -1.67
N ALA A 109 -12.29 4.87 -2.29
CA ALA A 109 -11.23 5.10 -3.27
C ALA A 109 -10.23 6.10 -2.66
N GLY A 110 -8.94 5.86 -2.86
CA GLY A 110 -7.88 6.72 -2.32
C GLY A 110 -6.81 7.01 -3.35
N ALA A 111 -6.15 8.14 -3.18
CA ALA A 111 -5.00 8.54 -3.97
C ALA A 111 -3.95 9.14 -3.02
N ASP A 112 -2.71 8.65 -3.12
CA ASP A 112 -1.59 9.11 -2.32
C ASP A 112 -0.38 9.39 -3.22
N ALA A 113 0.43 10.38 -2.84
CA ALA A 113 1.69 10.68 -3.50
C ALA A 113 2.75 11.09 -2.47
N GLY A 114 4.02 10.91 -2.80
CA GLY A 114 5.13 11.25 -1.93
C GLY A 114 6.45 10.71 -2.42
N ILE A 115 7.30 10.31 -1.49
CA ILE A 115 8.67 9.90 -1.77
C ILE A 115 8.96 8.52 -1.19
N GLY A 116 9.80 7.74 -1.87
CA GLY A 116 10.41 6.53 -1.37
C GLY A 116 11.89 6.79 -1.12
N LEU A 117 12.33 6.61 0.12
CA LEU A 117 13.74 6.75 0.50
C LEU A 117 14.40 5.37 0.54
N SER A 118 15.63 5.26 0.06
CA SER A 118 16.46 4.05 0.21
C SER A 118 17.70 4.41 1.04
N LEU A 119 18.05 3.56 2.01
CA LEU A 119 19.23 3.78 2.87
C LEU A 119 20.52 3.18 2.28
N LYS A 120 20.51 2.71 1.02
CA LYS A 120 21.71 2.22 0.33
C LYS A 120 22.42 3.35 -0.42
N ASP A 121 23.75 3.34 -0.38
CA ASP A 121 24.68 4.41 -0.81
C ASP A 121 24.55 4.92 -2.26
N ASN A 122 23.74 4.29 -3.12
CA ASN A 122 23.58 4.65 -4.55
C ASN A 122 22.13 4.81 -5.03
N ARG A 123 21.13 4.87 -4.12
CA ARG A 123 19.72 5.10 -4.51
C ARG A 123 19.13 6.25 -3.70
N ASN A 124 19.14 7.44 -4.31
CA ASN A 124 18.87 8.71 -3.63
C ASN A 124 17.42 8.88 -3.18
N SER A 125 16.45 8.71 -4.07
CA SER A 125 15.03 8.83 -3.76
C SER A 125 14.18 8.41 -4.95
N SER A 126 12.91 8.11 -4.70
CA SER A 126 11.92 7.91 -5.75
C SER A 126 10.70 8.77 -5.50
N PHE A 127 10.10 9.33 -6.54
CA PHE A 127 8.73 9.83 -6.45
C PHE A 127 7.79 8.63 -6.48
N ALA A 128 6.83 8.55 -5.54
CA ALA A 128 5.91 7.44 -5.41
C ALA A 128 4.46 7.94 -5.42
N PHE A 129 3.60 7.36 -6.25
CA PHE A 129 2.17 7.61 -6.23
C PHE A 129 1.40 6.29 -6.18
N SER A 130 0.19 6.32 -5.61
CA SER A 130 -0.69 5.16 -5.55
C SER A 130 -2.16 5.52 -5.68
N GLY A 131 -2.90 4.68 -6.41
CA GLY A 131 -4.35 4.68 -6.48
C GLY A 131 -4.88 3.43 -5.80
N THR A 132 -5.73 3.60 -4.78
CA THR A 132 -6.20 2.51 -3.91
C THR A 132 -7.72 2.40 -3.99
N VAL A 133 -8.24 1.18 -3.99
CA VAL A 133 -9.63 0.90 -3.64
C VAL A 133 -9.66 -0.10 -2.50
N GLY A 134 -10.56 0.09 -1.55
CA GLY A 134 -10.58 -0.76 -0.37
C GLY A 134 -11.89 -0.71 0.40
N LYS A 135 -11.93 -1.49 1.47
CA LYS A 135 -13.05 -1.57 2.38
C LYS A 135 -12.56 -1.65 3.81
N THR A 136 -13.22 -0.91 4.68
CA THR A 136 -13.07 -0.99 6.13
C THR A 136 -14.18 -1.87 6.71
N PHE A 137 -13.83 -2.77 7.62
CA PHE A 137 -14.74 -3.68 8.33
C PHE A 137 -14.64 -3.39 9.82
N SER A 138 -15.73 -2.96 10.46
CA SER A 138 -15.68 -2.69 11.89
C SER A 138 -15.57 -3.97 12.71
N VAL A 139 -14.71 -3.92 13.71
CA VAL A 139 -14.47 -5.02 14.66
C VAL A 139 -15.01 -4.64 16.04
N SER A 140 -14.91 -3.37 16.40
CA SER A 140 -15.48 -2.80 17.62
C SER A 140 -15.96 -1.36 17.38
N PRO A 141 -16.63 -0.70 18.34
CA PRO A 141 -17.04 0.69 18.20
C PRO A 141 -15.89 1.68 17.94
N LYS A 142 -14.64 1.31 18.26
CA LYS A 142 -13.43 2.13 18.09
C LYS A 142 -12.35 1.43 17.27
N SER A 143 -12.66 0.36 16.56
CA SER A 143 -11.67 -0.31 15.73
C SER A 143 -12.25 -0.99 14.50
N SER A 144 -11.43 -1.07 13.47
CA SER A 144 -11.78 -1.69 12.21
C SER A 144 -10.58 -2.36 11.55
N VAL A 145 -10.85 -3.28 10.62
CA VAL A 145 -9.88 -3.87 9.71
C VAL A 145 -10.02 -3.19 8.36
N ASP A 146 -8.94 -2.64 7.84
CA ASP A 146 -8.85 -1.96 6.55
C ASP A 146 -8.18 -2.89 5.54
N VAL A 147 -8.89 -3.23 4.47
CA VAL A 147 -8.38 -4.05 3.37
C VAL A 147 -8.39 -3.23 2.10
N GLY A 148 -7.22 -3.03 1.50
CA GLY A 148 -7.07 -2.24 0.28
C GLY A 148 -6.26 -2.96 -0.77
N ILE A 149 -6.63 -2.78 -2.03
CA ILE A 149 -5.79 -3.10 -3.18
C ILE A 149 -5.37 -1.79 -3.84
N ARG A 150 -4.15 -1.72 -4.36
CA ARG A 150 -3.62 -0.48 -4.94
C ARG A 150 -2.80 -0.73 -6.20
N TYR A 151 -2.84 0.22 -7.12
CA TYR A 151 -1.76 0.45 -8.08
C TYR A 151 -0.74 1.38 -7.41
N GLU A 152 0.55 1.11 -7.61
CA GLU A 152 1.62 1.95 -7.11
C GLU A 152 2.69 2.15 -8.20
N GLY A 153 3.05 3.41 -8.46
CA GLY A 153 4.03 3.80 -9.48
C GLY A 153 5.16 4.59 -8.84
N TRP A 154 6.40 4.15 -9.05
CA TRP A 154 7.61 4.73 -8.48
C TRP A 154 8.56 5.18 -9.59
N SER A 155 8.86 6.49 -9.65
CA SER A 155 9.89 7.05 -10.52
C SER A 155 11.19 7.15 -9.73
N MET A 156 12.12 6.25 -10.00
CA MET A 156 13.41 6.17 -9.31
C MET A 156 14.47 6.96 -10.07
N TYR A 157 15.13 7.86 -9.35
CA TYR A 157 16.29 8.58 -9.89
C TYR A 157 17.56 7.79 -9.62
N ARG A 158 18.32 7.51 -10.68
CA ARG A 158 19.63 6.87 -10.61
C ARG A 158 20.66 7.75 -11.30
N GLU A 159 21.80 7.94 -10.66
CA GLU A 159 22.95 8.59 -11.29
C GLU A 159 23.94 7.52 -11.74
N GLN A 160 24.33 7.57 -13.01
CA GLN A 160 25.31 6.66 -13.60
C GLN A 160 26.28 7.48 -14.45
N GLU A 161 27.55 7.51 -14.06
CA GLU A 161 28.63 8.21 -14.79
C GLU A 161 28.31 9.69 -15.14
N GLY A 162 27.66 10.42 -14.22
CA GLY A 162 27.27 11.82 -14.41
C GLY A 162 26.01 12.03 -15.26
N VAL A 163 25.32 10.95 -15.65
CA VAL A 163 24.02 10.97 -16.33
C VAL A 163 22.92 10.58 -15.35
N THR A 164 21.87 11.40 -15.26
CA THR A 164 20.66 11.06 -14.49
C THR A 164 19.70 10.25 -15.35
N LEU A 165 19.41 9.02 -14.92
CA LEU A 165 18.42 8.13 -15.52
C LEU A 165 17.18 8.03 -14.61
N ILE A 166 16.01 7.82 -15.22
CA ILE A 166 14.73 7.67 -14.52
C ILE A 166 14.14 6.31 -14.85
N ASP A 167 14.11 5.42 -13.86
CA ASP A 167 13.45 4.12 -13.95
C ASP A 167 12.01 4.25 -13.42
N ASN A 168 11.00 3.89 -14.22
CA ASN A 168 9.60 3.90 -13.79
C ASN A 168 9.13 2.48 -13.44
N TYR A 169 8.96 2.22 -12.15
CA TYR A 169 8.50 0.94 -11.62
C TYR A 169 7.01 0.98 -11.30
N SER A 170 6.32 -0.13 -11.58
CA SER A 170 4.91 -0.29 -11.30
C SER A 170 4.65 -1.53 -10.47
N PHE A 171 3.70 -1.43 -9.55
CA PHE A 171 3.36 -2.49 -8.62
C PHE A 171 1.85 -2.60 -8.41
N ALA A 172 1.38 -3.84 -8.20
CA ALA A 172 0.04 -4.13 -7.71
C ALA A 172 0.16 -4.47 -6.23
N GLY A 173 -0.47 -3.70 -5.36
CA GLY A 173 -0.35 -3.81 -3.92
C GLY A 173 -1.61 -4.31 -3.24
N ILE A 174 -1.45 -4.98 -2.11
CA ILE A 174 -2.50 -5.31 -1.16
C ILE A 174 -2.03 -4.86 0.23
N ARG A 175 -2.93 -4.21 0.97
CA ARG A 175 -2.74 -3.81 2.36
C ARG A 175 -3.82 -4.43 3.22
N LEU A 176 -3.40 -5.00 4.35
CA LEU A 176 -4.29 -5.49 5.40
C LEU A 176 -3.88 -4.77 6.68
N ALA A 177 -4.73 -3.91 7.23
CA ALA A 177 -4.37 -3.11 8.39
C ALA A 177 -5.44 -3.14 9.47
N TYR A 178 -5.00 -3.05 10.72
CA TYR A 178 -5.88 -2.80 11.85
C TYR A 178 -5.89 -1.30 12.11
N ALA A 179 -7.08 -0.71 12.18
CA ALA A 179 -7.33 0.70 12.38
C ALA A 179 -7.95 0.96 13.74
N PHE A 180 -7.37 1.90 14.48
CA PHE A 180 -7.85 2.42 15.73
C PHE A 180 -8.54 3.76 15.47
N GLY A 181 -9.83 3.85 15.80
CA GLY A 181 -10.57 5.11 15.77
C GLY A 181 -10.09 6.03 16.89
N LEU A 182 -9.95 7.31 16.59
CA LEU A 182 -9.53 8.36 17.53
C LEU A 182 -10.74 9.16 18.03
#